data_AF-A0A946UQ40-F1
#
_entry.id   AF-A0A946UQ40-F1
#
_cell.length_a   1.000
_cell.length_b   1.000
_cell.length_c   1.000
_cell.angle_alpha   90.00
_cell.angle_beta   90.00
_cell.angle_gamma   90.00
#
_symmetry.space_group_name_H-M   'P 1'
#
loop_
_entity.id
_entity.type
_entity.pdbx_description
1 polymer ?
#
loop_
_entity_poly.entity_id
_entity_poly.type
_entity_poly.pdbx_seq_one_letter_code
_entity_poly.pdbx_strand_id
1 'polypeptide(L)' 'MSGQEPKFRGIPIIKSGAKYKTDAGFSAIKNGVKHRRDAEPVPRGDKPVWLRAKMPAGSGYS' A
#
# COMPACT_ATOMS: atom_id res chain seq x y z
N MET A 1 -21.31 -1.53 10.07
CA MET A 1 -20.39 -2.23 9.14
C MET A 1 -19.39 -3.05 9.95
N SER A 2 -19.79 -4.19 10.49
CA SER A 2 -18.91 -5.13 11.18
C SER A 2 -18.36 -6.15 10.17
N GLY A 3 -17.38 -5.73 9.37
CA GLY A 3 -16.61 -6.66 8.54
C GLY A 3 -15.61 -7.38 9.43
N GLN A 4 -15.58 -8.72 9.38
CA GLN A 4 -14.56 -9.50 10.08
C GLN A 4 -13.16 -9.02 9.67
N GLU A 5 -12.32 -8.69 10.65
CA GLU A 5 -10.94 -8.31 10.37
C GLU A 5 -10.17 -9.53 9.84
N PRO A 6 -9.47 -9.41 8.70
CA PRO A 6 -8.68 -10.51 8.16
C PRO A 6 -7.57 -10.88 9.15
N LYS A 7 -7.45 -12.16 9.49
CA LYS A 7 -6.41 -12.70 10.37
C LYS A 7 -5.55 -13.69 9.60
N PHE A 8 -4.23 -13.61 9.76
CA PHE A 8 -3.28 -14.57 9.22
C PHE A 8 -2.65 -15.35 10.37
N ARG A 9 -2.93 -16.66 10.45
CA ARG A 9 -2.40 -17.53 11.53
C ARG A 9 -2.64 -16.96 12.94
N GLY A 10 -3.82 -16.38 13.17
CA GLY A 10 -4.18 -15.74 14.45
C GLY A 10 -3.69 -14.30 14.64
N ILE A 11 -2.82 -13.80 13.77
CA ILE A 11 -2.32 -12.42 13.79
C ILE A 11 -3.30 -11.51 13.02
N PRO A 12 -3.78 -10.40 13.60
CA PRO A 12 -4.64 -9.46 12.89
C PRO A 12 -3.88 -8.77 11.75
N ILE A 13 -4.42 -8.84 10.53
CA ILE A 13 -3.87 -8.14 9.37
C ILE A 13 -4.43 -6.73 9.34
N ILE A 14 -3.66 -5.79 9.89
CA ILE A 14 -4.00 -4.37 9.87
C ILE A 14 -3.44 -3.76 8.58
N LYS A 15 -4.33 -3.29 7.69
CA LYS A 15 -3.93 -2.61 6.45
C LYS A 15 -3.21 -1.29 6.75
N SER A 16 -2.26 -0.91 5.90
CA SER A 16 -1.60 0.40 5.98
C SER A 16 -2.64 1.53 5.97
N GLY A 17 -2.48 2.49 6.88
CA GLY A 17 -3.40 3.61 7.06
C GLY A 17 -4.73 3.31 7.74
N ALA A 18 -5.00 2.05 8.10
CA ALA A 18 -6.09 1.69 9.00
C ALA A 18 -5.72 2.02 10.46
N LYS A 19 -6.76 2.32 11.25
CA LYS A 19 -6.62 2.48 12.70
C LYS A 19 -6.59 1.11 13.37
N TYR A 20 -5.78 0.95 14.41
CA TYR A 20 -5.76 -0.22 15.28
C TYR A 20 -5.59 0.19 16.74
N LYS A 21 -5.98 -0.69 17.67
CA LYS A 21 -5.76 -0.49 19.10
C LYS A 21 -4.38 -1.00 19.49
N THR A 22 -3.62 -0.17 20.19
CA THR A 22 -2.34 -0.55 20.76
C THR A 22 -2.53 -1.19 22.13
N ASP A 23 -1.55 -1.95 22.58
CA ASP A 23 -1.55 -2.56 23.92
C ASP A 23 -1.53 -1.49 25.04
N ALA A 24 -1.03 -0.29 24.72
CA ALA A 24 -1.07 0.89 25.57
C ALA A 24 -2.46 1.58 25.64
N GLY A 25 -3.50 1.02 25.00
CA GLY A 25 -4.89 1.44 25.17
C GLY A 25 -5.38 2.57 24.25
N PHE A 26 -4.55 3.10 23.37
CA PHE A 26 -4.94 4.16 22.43
C PHE A 26 -5.10 3.64 20.99
N SER A 27 -5.65 4.48 20.11
CA SER A 27 -5.77 4.13 18.68
C SER A 27 -4.59 4.69 17.91
N ALA A 28 -3.86 3.84 17.19
CA ALA A 28 -2.76 4.22 16.32
C ALA A 28 -3.13 3.99 14.85
N ILE A 29 -2.33 4.56 13.94
CA ILE A 29 -2.49 4.39 12.49
C ILE A 29 -1.32 3.55 11.99
N LYS A 30 -1.61 2.44 11.31
CA LYS A 30 -0.56 1.59 10.75
C LYS A 30 0.25 2.37 9.71
N ASN A 31 1.57 2.42 9.87
CA ASN A 31 2.51 3.16 9.02
C ASN A 31 2.30 4.69 8.97
N GLY A 32 1.65 5.27 9.98
CA GLY A 32 1.63 6.73 10.19
C GLY A 32 0.76 7.57 9.25
N VAL A 33 0.34 7.06 8.09
CA VAL A 33 -0.45 7.82 7.10
C VAL A 33 -1.89 7.31 7.05
N LYS A 34 -2.87 8.12 7.48
CA LYS A 34 -4.29 7.75 7.51
C LYS A 34 -4.88 7.57 6.10
N HIS A 35 -5.57 6.45 5.86
CA HIS A 35 -6.36 6.29 4.64
C HIS A 35 -7.55 7.27 4.64
N ARG A 36 -7.67 8.08 3.60
CA ARG A 36 -8.85 8.93 3.35
C ARG A 36 -9.80 8.21 2.40
N ARG A 37 -11.11 8.37 2.59
CA ARG A 37 -12.10 7.76 1.69
C ARG A 37 -12.13 8.46 0.33
N ASP A 38 -11.92 9.77 0.34
CA ASP A 38 -12.01 10.63 -0.84
C ASP A 38 -10.65 10.85 -1.53
N ALA A 39 -9.60 10.14 -1.08
CA ALA A 39 -8.32 10.19 -1.76
C ALA A 39 -8.37 9.30 -3.00
N GLU A 40 -8.00 9.86 -4.16
CA GLU A 40 -7.77 9.05 -5.34
C GLU A 40 -6.64 8.05 -5.06
N PRO A 41 -6.79 6.79 -5.53
CA PRO A 41 -5.73 5.81 -5.41
C PRO A 41 -4.48 6.36 -6.10
N VAL A 42 -3.37 6.44 -5.36
CA VAL A 42 -2.09 6.86 -5.93
C VAL A 42 -1.76 5.90 -7.08
N PRO A 43 -1.63 6.40 -8.33
CA PRO A 43 -1.25 5.54 -9.44
C PRO A 43 0.06 4.85 -9.05
N ARG A 44 0.13 3.54 -9.32
CA ARG A 44 1.37 2.77 -9.11
C ARG A 44 2.50 3.60 -9.69
N GLY A 45 3.52 3.89 -8.88
CA GLY A 45 4.60 4.83 -9.18
C GLY A 45 5.54 4.32 -10.26
N ASP A 46 4.99 3.97 -11.42
CA ASP A 46 5.76 3.71 -12.62
C ASP A 46 6.47 5.00 -12.99
N LYS A 47 7.72 4.85 -13.44
CA LYS A 47 8.44 6.00 -13.99
C LYS A 47 7.60 6.64 -15.09
N PRO A 48 7.42 7.98 -15.07
CA PRO A 48 6.70 8.68 -16.12
C PRO A 48 7.37 8.39 -17.46
N VAL A 49 6.59 8.39 -18.55
CA VAL A 49 7.01 7.90 -19.86
C VAL A 49 8.30 8.57 -20.34
N TRP A 50 8.46 9.87 -20.09
CA TRP A 50 9.67 10.62 -20.46
C TRP A 50 10.95 10.17 -19.75
N LEU A 51 10.83 9.49 -18.60
CA LEU A 51 11.94 8.96 -17.80
C LEU A 51 12.22 7.47 -18.08
N ARG A 52 11.39 6.81 -18.88
CA ARG A 52 11.58 5.39 -19.24
C ARG A 52 12.54 5.30 -20.42
N ALA A 53 13.65 4.60 -20.24
CA ALA A 53 14.53 4.25 -21.36
C ALA A 53 13.79 3.29 -22.31
N LYS A 54 14.01 3.46 -23.63
CA LYS A 54 13.63 2.43 -24.59
C LYS A 54 14.62 1.27 -24.45
N MET A 55 14.11 0.09 -24.12
CA MET A 55 14.93 -1.12 -24.14
C MET A 55 15.42 -1.34 -25.57
N PRO A 56 16.72 -1.57 -25.77
CA PRO A 56 17.19 -1.94 -27.09
C PRO A 56 16.61 -3.31 -27.46
N ALA A 57 16.20 -3.46 -28.71
CA ALA A 57 15.65 -4.70 -29.24
C ALA A 57 16.19 -4.92 -30.66
N GLY A 58 16.42 -6.19 -31.03
CA GLY A 58 16.95 -6.58 -32.34
C GLY A 58 18.25 -7.39 -32.26
N SER A 59 18.80 -7.77 -33.41
CA SER A 59 20.04 -8.54 -33.50
C SER A 59 21.23 -7.73 -32.98
N GLY A 60 21.92 -8.26 -31.97
CA GLY A 60 23.09 -7.62 -31.34
C GLY A 60 22.87 -7.09 -29.91
N TYR A 61 21.64 -7.19 -29.38
CA TYR A 61 21.34 -6.95 -27.97
C TYR A 61 20.94 -8.27 -27.31
N SER A 62 21.65 -8.67 -26.25
CA SER A 62 21.42 -9.90 -25.47
C SER A 62 20.72 -9.59 -24.14
#